data_AF-A0A166NKM1-F1
#
_entry.id   AF-A0A166NKM1-F1
#
_cell.length_a   1.000
_cell.length_b   1.000
_cell.length_c   1.000
_cell.angle_alpha   90.00
_cell.angle_beta   90.00
_cell.angle_gamma   90.00
#
_symmetry.space_group_name_H-M   'P 1'
#
loop_
_entity.id
_entity.type
_entity.pdbx_description
1 polymer ?
#
loop_
_entity_poly.entity_id
_entity_poly.type
_entity_poly.pdbx_seq_one_letter_code
_entity_poly.pdbx_strand_id
1 'polypeptide(L)'
;MSEATKPNMAANKMRPWKRDEVDALLTWMDEHKEIVRGKMNKWCQQVKDEVFEHNDDIQWTKIKDKYHNMRRQWLNARKLCGAPEYLIKEGDIADDVRSKMVTKCPNFFRLEEILVLSQGVPDGSASGYPQIADEASGATGSDEAFRRQSGTNATFRVPLAPKPLRSEGVEPFQKQFAMFSAATSQGLPARPASERGDYHEHVDFNGMANMRHTNLEPLLSPQDLELAPRKRPRTSSPERENGRSNLDENSLEARLLRSQWQFEQRMTRQLTEFQERFAKQQSDMQKQLSEQQVQFFDNCLQTQVNIITDAVSKMKELLLAQLAATN
;
A
#
# COMPACT_ATOMS: atom_id res chain seq x y z
N MET A 1 31.19 -25.92 59.69
CA MET A 1 30.45 -24.78 59.11
C MET A 1 30.62 -24.87 57.61
N SER A 2 29.59 -25.32 56.89
CA SER A 2 29.66 -25.57 55.45
C SER A 2 29.17 -24.33 54.71
N GLU A 3 30.09 -23.61 54.05
CA GLU A 3 29.78 -22.47 53.20
C GLU A 3 28.98 -22.94 51.97
N ALA A 4 27.70 -22.60 51.94
CA ALA A 4 26.84 -22.79 50.80
C ALA A 4 27.30 -21.85 49.66
N THR A 5 28.07 -22.39 48.73
CA THR A 5 28.42 -21.72 47.47
C THR A 5 27.13 -21.43 46.71
N LYS A 6 26.67 -20.19 46.73
CA LYS A 6 25.53 -19.74 45.92
C LYS A 6 25.87 -20.03 44.46
N PRO A 7 25.04 -20.79 43.72
CA PRO A 7 25.28 -21.04 42.31
C PRO A 7 25.35 -19.68 41.63
N ASN A 8 26.54 -19.38 41.11
CA ASN A 8 26.81 -18.17 40.36
C ASN A 8 25.76 -18.14 39.24
N MET A 9 24.82 -17.20 39.31
CA MET A 9 23.85 -16.93 38.27
C MET A 9 24.60 -16.31 37.10
N ALA A 10 25.41 -17.15 36.45
CA ALA A 10 26.12 -16.84 35.23
C ALA A 10 25.06 -16.30 34.28
N ALA A 11 25.19 -15.01 33.95
CA ALA A 11 24.34 -14.30 33.03
C ALA A 11 24.11 -15.21 31.82
N ASN A 12 22.92 -15.81 31.77
CA ASN A 12 22.59 -16.86 30.83
C ASN A 12 22.53 -16.18 29.47
N LYS A 13 23.68 -16.12 28.78
CA LYS A 13 23.81 -15.48 27.47
C LYS A 13 22.85 -16.21 26.56
N MET A 14 21.67 -15.61 26.37
CA MET A 14 20.61 -16.21 25.60
C MET A 14 21.14 -16.48 24.19
N ARG A 15 21.19 -17.76 23.83
CA ARG A 15 21.53 -18.20 22.49
C ARG A 15 20.64 -17.44 21.48
N PRO A 16 21.21 -16.84 20.42
CA PRO A 16 20.42 -16.19 19.38
C PRO A 16 19.57 -17.21 18.61
N TRP A 17 18.37 -16.79 18.22
CA TRP A 17 17.47 -17.58 17.36
C TRP A 17 18.07 -17.74 15.97
N LYS A 18 18.15 -18.98 15.49
CA LYS A 18 18.54 -19.27 14.10
C LYS A 18 17.40 -18.91 13.15
N ARG A 19 17.73 -18.63 11.89
CA ARG A 19 16.74 -18.31 10.86
C ARG A 19 15.70 -19.41 10.71
N ASP A 20 16.14 -20.66 10.59
CA ASP A 20 15.26 -21.82 10.40
C ASP A 20 14.31 -22.02 11.59
N GLU A 21 14.75 -21.69 12.81
CA GLU A 21 13.89 -21.75 14.01
C GLU A 21 12.79 -20.67 13.96
N VAL A 22 13.10 -19.48 13.45
CA VAL A 22 12.10 -18.42 13.25
C VAL A 22 11.14 -18.80 12.13
N ASP A 23 11.64 -19.37 11.04
CA ASP A 23 10.83 -19.77 9.90
C ASP A 23 9.89 -20.94 10.25
N ALA A 24 10.35 -21.91 11.05
CA ALA A 24 9.51 -22.99 11.59
C ALA A 24 8.39 -22.46 12.49
N LEU A 25 8.72 -21.54 13.41
CA LEU A 25 7.73 -20.87 14.26
C LEU A 25 6.66 -20.13 13.44
N LEU A 26 7.08 -19.36 12.43
CA LEU A 26 6.15 -18.61 11.58
C LEU A 26 5.29 -19.53 10.71
N THR A 27 5.84 -20.66 10.24
CA THR A 27 5.10 -21.66 9.45
C THR A 27 3.99 -22.28 10.28
N TRP A 28 4.31 -22.71 11.50
CA TRP A 28 3.29 -23.25 12.39
C TRP A 28 2.19 -22.23 12.70
N MET A 29 2.55 -20.96 12.95
CA MET A 29 1.58 -19.88 13.21
C MET A 29 0.67 -19.59 12.02
N ASP A 30 1.18 -19.75 10.79
CA ASP A 30 0.45 -19.55 9.54
C ASP A 30 -0.53 -20.69 9.25
N GLU A 31 -0.16 -21.93 9.60
CA GLU A 31 -1.05 -23.10 9.52
C GLU A 31 -2.14 -23.10 10.60
N HIS A 32 -1.85 -22.51 11.77
CA HIS A 32 -2.72 -22.53 12.95
C HIS A 32 -3.25 -21.13 13.34
N LYS A 33 -3.63 -20.30 12.35
CA LYS A 33 -4.09 -18.91 12.56
C LYS A 33 -5.19 -18.76 13.62
N GLU A 34 -6.12 -19.72 13.70
CA GLU A 34 -7.21 -19.71 14.69
C GLU A 34 -6.72 -19.94 16.12
N ILE A 35 -5.70 -20.77 16.30
CA ILE A 35 -5.11 -21.06 17.63
C ILE A 35 -4.29 -19.85 18.12
N VAL A 36 -3.59 -19.17 17.22
CA VAL A 36 -2.76 -18.00 17.52
C VAL A 36 -3.60 -16.84 18.10
N ARG A 37 -4.90 -16.77 17.78
CA ARG A 37 -5.87 -15.82 18.38
C ARG A 37 -6.16 -16.09 19.86
N GLY A 38 -5.91 -17.31 20.33
CA GLY A 38 -6.25 -17.74 21.68
C GLY A 38 -5.28 -17.26 22.76
N LYS A 39 -5.29 -17.95 23.90
CA LYS A 39 -4.40 -17.65 25.03
C LYS A 39 -2.95 -17.96 24.65
N MET A 40 -2.11 -16.93 24.61
CA MET A 40 -0.71 -17.04 24.16
C MET A 40 0.08 -18.16 24.84
N ASN A 41 -0.01 -18.29 26.16
CA ASN A 41 0.72 -19.34 26.88
C ASN A 41 0.34 -20.76 26.39
N LYS A 42 -0.92 -20.98 25.97
CA LYS A 42 -1.37 -22.28 25.47
C LYS A 42 -0.74 -22.63 24.13
N TRP A 43 -0.80 -21.70 23.17
CA TRP A 43 -0.25 -21.99 21.85
C TRP A 43 1.29 -21.99 21.85
N CYS A 44 1.94 -21.18 22.70
CA CYS A 44 3.40 -21.27 22.87
C CYS A 44 3.84 -22.65 23.40
N GLN A 45 3.03 -23.27 24.27
CA GLN A 45 3.28 -24.63 24.73
C GLN A 45 3.08 -25.63 23.59
N GLN A 46 2.00 -25.52 22.82
CA GLN A 46 1.77 -26.37 21.64
C GLN A 46 2.90 -26.27 20.61
N VAL A 47 3.39 -25.06 20.31
CA VAL A 47 4.55 -24.88 19.43
C VAL A 47 5.80 -25.57 19.98
N LYS A 48 6.02 -25.51 21.30
CA LYS A 48 7.14 -26.23 21.92
C LYS A 48 6.98 -27.73 21.72
N ASP A 49 5.79 -28.26 21.92
CA ASP A 49 5.52 -29.69 21.85
C ASP A 49 5.53 -30.22 20.40
N GLU A 50 5.07 -29.43 19.42
CA GLU A 50 4.92 -29.88 18.02
C GLU A 50 6.13 -29.53 17.13
N VAL A 51 6.76 -28.37 17.32
CA VAL A 51 7.82 -27.85 16.43
C VAL A 51 9.21 -28.00 17.04
N PHE A 52 9.31 -27.84 18.36
CA PHE A 52 10.59 -27.78 19.06
C PHE A 52 10.74 -28.89 20.10
N GLU A 53 10.04 -30.01 19.95
CA GLU A 53 10.00 -31.11 20.95
C GLU A 53 11.42 -31.46 21.42
N HIS A 54 12.31 -31.73 20.47
CA HIS A 54 13.69 -32.16 20.71
C HIS A 54 14.71 -31.03 20.96
N ASN A 55 14.27 -29.77 21.03
CA ASN A 55 15.18 -28.63 21.22
C ASN A 55 15.05 -28.07 22.65
N ASP A 56 15.91 -28.56 23.55
CA ASP A 56 15.93 -28.18 24.97
C ASP A 56 16.31 -26.71 25.20
N ASP A 57 17.05 -26.11 24.25
CA ASP A 57 17.41 -24.69 24.31
C ASP A 57 16.19 -23.78 24.16
N ILE A 58 15.13 -24.25 23.49
CA ILE A 58 13.92 -23.48 23.22
C ILE A 58 12.85 -23.90 24.20
N GLN A 59 12.61 -23.07 25.20
CA GLN A 59 11.48 -23.22 26.12
C GLN A 59 10.28 -22.39 25.64
N TRP A 60 9.07 -22.74 26.06
CA TRP A 60 7.85 -22.00 25.71
C TRP A 60 7.92 -20.51 26.09
N THR A 61 8.65 -20.17 27.17
CA THR A 61 8.93 -18.80 27.59
C THR A 61 9.76 -18.04 26.55
N LYS A 62 10.78 -18.67 25.97
CA LYS A 62 11.59 -18.08 24.88
C LYS A 62 10.76 -17.89 23.62
N ILE A 63 9.85 -18.82 23.30
CA ILE A 63 8.92 -18.70 22.17
C ILE A 63 8.04 -17.45 22.36
N LYS A 64 7.47 -17.28 23.56
CA LYS A 64 6.68 -16.11 23.94
C LYS A 64 7.46 -14.81 23.79
N ASP A 65 8.68 -14.74 24.32
CA ASP A 65 9.54 -13.55 24.23
C ASP A 65 9.92 -13.23 22.79
N LYS A 66 10.22 -14.26 21.99
CA LYS A 66 10.52 -14.13 20.57
C LYS A 66 9.32 -13.58 19.80
N TYR A 67 8.13 -14.12 20.03
CA TYR A 67 6.89 -13.62 19.44
C TYR A 67 6.63 -12.15 19.83
N HIS A 68 6.81 -11.79 21.11
CA HIS A 68 6.68 -10.40 21.57
C HIS A 68 7.63 -9.45 20.83
N ASN A 69 8.88 -9.85 20.66
CA ASN A 69 9.86 -9.08 19.91
C ASN A 69 9.46 -8.92 18.44
N MET A 70 9.06 -10.02 17.77
CA MET A 70 8.59 -9.97 16.39
C MET A 70 7.35 -9.08 16.24
N ARG A 71 6.37 -9.19 17.15
CA ARG A 71 5.17 -8.33 17.15
C ARG A 71 5.53 -6.86 17.35
N ARG A 72 6.48 -6.54 18.24
CA ARG A 72 6.98 -5.18 18.45
C ARG A 72 7.66 -4.63 17.18
N GLN A 73 8.50 -5.43 16.53
CA GLN A 73 9.14 -5.06 15.27
C GLN A 73 8.12 -4.83 14.16
N TRP A 74 7.11 -5.70 14.05
CA TRP A 74 6.00 -5.52 13.12
C TRP A 74 5.20 -4.25 13.40
N LEU A 75 4.83 -3.96 14.66
CA LEU A 75 4.14 -2.72 15.01
C LEU A 75 4.98 -1.47 14.65
N ASN A 76 6.28 -1.50 14.92
CA ASN A 76 7.18 -0.40 14.57
C ASN A 76 7.31 -0.21 13.05
N ALA A 77 7.39 -1.30 12.29
CA ALA A 77 7.39 -1.24 10.82
C ALA A 77 6.03 -0.76 10.28
N ARG A 78 4.92 -1.22 10.86
CA ARG A 78 3.56 -0.82 10.46
C ARG A 78 3.29 0.67 10.71
N LYS A 79 3.85 1.25 11.77
CA LYS A 79 3.81 2.71 12.00
C LYS A 79 4.44 3.51 10.86
N LEU A 80 5.39 2.95 10.11
CA LEU A 80 5.96 3.61 8.92
C LEU A 80 4.95 3.65 7.76
N CYS A 81 4.07 2.66 7.63
CA CYS A 81 2.99 2.66 6.64
C CYS A 81 1.84 3.60 6.97
N GLY A 82 1.51 3.74 8.25
CA GLY A 82 0.41 4.61 8.71
C GLY A 82 0.85 6.04 9.00
N ALA A 83 2.13 6.37 8.82
CA ALA A 83 2.62 7.73 9.00
C ALA A 83 2.01 8.60 7.89
N PRO A 84 1.36 9.72 8.25
CA PRO A 84 0.80 10.63 7.25
C PRO A 84 1.91 11.14 6.32
N GLU A 85 1.58 11.29 5.03
CA GLU A 85 2.51 11.56 3.91
C GLU A 85 3.50 12.70 4.18
N TYR A 86 3.19 13.65 5.06
CA TYR A 86 4.08 14.77 5.41
C TYR A 86 5.36 14.38 6.17
N LEU A 87 5.46 13.14 6.70
CA LEU A 87 6.67 12.63 7.37
C LEU A 87 7.54 11.76 6.43
N ILE A 88 7.01 11.41 5.26
CA ILE A 88 7.74 10.71 4.23
C ILE A 88 8.46 11.82 3.44
N LYS A 89 9.78 11.93 3.62
CA LYS A 89 10.56 12.94 2.90
C LYS A 89 10.33 12.71 1.39
N GLU A 90 10.13 13.79 0.63
CA GLU A 90 9.77 13.80 -0.80
C GLU A 90 10.71 13.03 -1.76
N GLY A 91 11.73 12.32 -1.26
CA GLY A 91 12.59 11.41 -2.02
C GLY A 91 12.36 9.91 -1.77
N ASP A 92 11.53 9.53 -0.79
CA ASP A 92 11.25 8.14 -0.48
C ASP A 92 10.12 7.63 -1.40
N ILE A 93 10.51 7.17 -2.59
CA ILE A 93 9.62 6.49 -3.56
C ILE A 93 8.95 5.29 -2.86
N ALA A 94 7.73 4.90 -3.25
CA ALA A 94 6.98 3.79 -2.62
C ALA A 94 7.78 2.47 -2.46
N ASP A 95 8.74 2.20 -3.36
CA ASP A 95 9.67 1.06 -3.27
C ASP A 95 10.62 1.14 -2.06
N ASP A 96 10.95 2.36 -1.62
CA ASP A 96 11.81 2.61 -0.47
C ASP A 96 11.08 2.38 0.86
N VAL A 97 9.79 2.70 0.95
CA VAL A 97 8.98 2.38 2.14
C VAL A 97 8.92 0.87 2.34
N ARG A 98 8.65 0.11 1.28
CA ARG A 98 8.63 -1.37 1.33
C ARG A 98 9.98 -1.93 1.76
N SER A 99 11.07 -1.42 1.20
CA SER A 99 12.44 -1.81 1.56
C SER A 99 12.78 -1.50 3.03
N LYS A 100 12.39 -0.32 3.51
CA LYS A 100 12.56 0.10 4.92
C LYS A 100 11.80 -0.81 5.87
N MET A 101 10.60 -1.25 5.51
CA MET A 101 9.82 -2.18 6.33
C MET A 101 10.50 -3.55 6.44
N VAL A 102 10.95 -4.12 5.33
CA VAL A 102 11.68 -5.41 5.32
C VAL A 102 12.98 -5.30 6.11
N THR A 103 13.67 -4.16 6.03
CA THR A 103 14.89 -3.91 6.81
C THR A 103 14.63 -3.87 8.32
N LYS A 104 13.49 -3.30 8.75
CA LYS A 104 13.12 -3.22 10.18
C LYS A 104 12.49 -4.50 10.71
N CYS A 105 11.76 -5.22 9.86
CA CYS A 105 11.07 -6.46 10.19
C CYS A 105 11.14 -7.39 8.96
N PRO A 106 12.12 -8.29 8.88
CA PRO A 106 12.31 -9.18 7.73
C PRO A 106 11.07 -10.03 7.40
N ASN A 107 10.29 -10.37 8.43
CA ASN A 107 9.08 -11.17 8.33
C ASN A 107 7.79 -10.33 8.33
N PHE A 108 7.86 -9.04 7.94
CA PHE A 108 6.75 -8.11 8.05
C PHE A 108 5.47 -8.61 7.39
N PHE A 109 5.51 -8.96 6.10
CA PHE A 109 4.32 -9.36 5.34
C PHE A 109 3.71 -10.66 5.85
N ARG A 110 4.55 -11.62 6.23
CA ARG A 110 4.09 -12.90 6.79
C ARG A 110 3.42 -12.70 8.15
N LEU A 111 4.01 -11.88 9.01
CA LEU A 111 3.39 -11.49 10.29
C LEU A 111 2.12 -10.66 10.08
N GLU A 112 2.07 -9.81 9.06
CA GLU A 112 0.87 -9.04 8.72
C GLU A 112 -0.28 -9.97 8.34
N GLU A 113 -0.03 -10.96 7.50
CA GLU A 113 -1.05 -11.94 7.12
C GLU A 113 -1.55 -12.74 8.35
N ILE A 114 -0.63 -13.24 9.19
CA ILE A 114 -0.99 -13.98 10.40
C ILE A 114 -1.77 -13.09 11.37
N LEU A 115 -1.28 -11.87 11.64
CA LEU A 115 -1.82 -11.01 12.69
C LEU A 115 -3.06 -10.23 12.26
N VAL A 116 -3.16 -9.76 11.02
CA VAL A 116 -4.32 -9.00 10.53
C VAL A 116 -5.51 -9.91 10.31
N LEU A 117 -5.31 -11.09 9.73
CA LEU A 117 -6.39 -12.09 9.63
C LEU A 117 -6.84 -12.54 11.02
N SER A 118 -5.92 -12.62 12.00
CA SER A 118 -6.26 -12.95 13.38
C SER A 118 -7.09 -11.89 14.09
N GLN A 119 -7.00 -10.63 13.65
CA GLN A 119 -7.71 -9.49 14.23
C GLN A 119 -9.13 -9.30 13.73
N GLY A 120 -9.64 -10.24 12.90
CA GLY A 120 -11.03 -10.36 12.43
C GLY A 120 -11.86 -9.09 12.55
N VAL A 121 -12.07 -8.38 11.42
CA VAL A 121 -12.91 -7.18 11.25
C VAL A 121 -13.76 -6.92 12.49
N PRO A 122 -13.37 -5.99 13.39
CA PRO A 122 -14.18 -5.70 14.54
C PRO A 122 -15.52 -5.18 14.01
N ASP A 123 -16.60 -5.89 14.32
CA ASP A 123 -17.96 -5.42 14.11
C ASP A 123 -18.08 -4.01 14.70
N GLY A 124 -18.05 -3.00 13.83
CA GLY A 124 -18.63 -1.67 14.02
C GLY A 124 -18.24 -0.83 15.24
N SER A 125 -17.28 -1.21 16.09
CA SER A 125 -16.91 -0.43 17.28
C SER A 125 -15.51 0.14 17.17
N ALA A 126 -15.47 1.38 16.66
CA ALA A 126 -14.43 2.40 16.77
C ALA A 126 -13.09 1.95 17.37
N SER A 127 -12.09 1.75 16.51
CA SER A 127 -10.68 2.13 16.71
C SER A 127 -10.17 2.16 18.16
N GLY A 128 -10.32 1.06 18.89
CA GLY A 128 -9.65 0.82 20.15
C GLY A 128 -8.31 0.15 19.88
N TYR A 129 -7.27 0.93 19.56
CA TYR A 129 -5.91 0.41 19.74
C TYR A 129 -5.79 0.01 21.21
N PRO A 130 -5.29 -1.19 21.55
CA PRO A 130 -4.87 -1.44 22.92
C PRO A 130 -3.74 -0.47 23.21
N GLN A 131 -4.05 0.60 23.96
CA GLN A 131 -3.07 1.39 24.66
C GLN A 131 -2.23 0.39 25.45
N ILE A 132 -0.96 0.27 25.10
CA ILE A 132 0.02 -0.33 25.98
C ILE A 132 0.01 0.61 27.20
N ALA A 133 -0.68 0.20 28.26
CA ALA A 133 -0.56 0.87 29.54
C ALA A 133 0.92 0.79 29.91
N ASP A 134 1.57 1.95 29.99
CA ASP A 134 2.89 2.09 30.58
C ASP A 134 2.80 1.66 32.04
N GLU A 135 3.03 0.36 32.30
CA GLU A 135 3.47 -0.12 33.60
C GLU A 135 4.93 0.29 33.80
N ALA A 136 5.16 1.60 33.92
CA ALA A 136 6.40 2.19 34.41
C ALA A 136 6.13 2.67 35.84
N SER A 137 6.32 1.77 36.80
CA SER A 137 6.46 2.14 38.21
C SER A 137 7.80 1.62 38.74
N GLY A 138 8.72 2.56 38.95
CA GLY A 138 9.62 2.54 40.09
C GLY A 138 10.87 1.67 40.01
N ALA A 139 11.93 2.17 39.36
CA ALA A 139 13.30 2.03 39.89
C ALA A 139 14.20 3.12 39.28
N THR A 140 14.20 4.28 39.92
CA THR A 140 15.29 5.26 39.81
C THR A 140 16.58 4.64 40.32
N GLY A 141 17.61 4.61 39.49
CA GLY A 141 18.94 4.12 39.87
C GLY A 141 19.97 4.48 38.82
N SER A 142 20.41 5.74 38.89
CA SER A 142 21.69 6.29 38.40
C SER A 142 22.74 5.28 37.92
N ASP A 143 23.15 5.38 36.65
CA ASP A 143 24.57 5.39 36.32
C ASP A 143 24.82 5.98 34.92
N GLU A 144 25.13 7.27 34.92
CA GLU A 144 25.56 8.04 33.77
C GLU A 144 27.06 8.29 33.91
N ALA A 145 27.89 7.32 33.55
CA ALA A 145 29.31 7.51 33.24
C ALA A 145 29.95 6.18 32.79
N PHE A 146 30.16 5.99 31.47
CA PHE A 146 31.46 5.47 30.98
C PHE A 146 31.61 5.64 29.47
N ARG A 147 32.48 6.60 29.10
CA ARG A 147 33.51 6.57 28.03
C ARG A 147 33.22 5.67 26.81
N ARG A 148 33.02 6.24 25.62
CA ARG A 148 34.08 6.69 24.67
C ARG A 148 35.34 5.81 24.67
N GLN A 149 35.47 4.95 23.65
CA GLN A 149 36.70 4.59 22.92
C GLN A 149 36.28 3.70 21.72
N SER A 150 36.31 4.21 20.49
CA SER A 150 37.42 4.08 19.52
C SER A 150 37.47 2.72 18.81
N GLY A 151 37.33 2.69 17.48
CA GLY A 151 37.58 1.49 16.69
C GLY A 151 37.05 1.52 15.26
N THR A 152 37.49 2.48 14.45
CA THR A 152 37.36 2.45 12.99
C THR A 152 38.28 1.38 12.41
N ASN A 153 37.72 0.27 11.92
CA ASN A 153 38.44 -0.66 11.03
C ASN A 153 37.77 -0.66 9.66
N ALA A 154 38.26 0.23 8.79
CA ALA A 154 38.02 0.21 7.36
C ALA A 154 38.82 -0.96 6.77
N THR A 155 38.13 -2.05 6.40
CA THR A 155 38.71 -3.09 5.54
C THR A 155 38.40 -2.75 4.10
N PHE A 156 39.43 -2.25 3.42
CA PHE A 156 39.50 -1.99 1.99
C PHE A 156 39.31 -3.32 1.24
N ARG A 157 38.21 -3.49 0.50
CA ARG A 157 38.03 -4.60 -0.46
C ARG A 157 38.29 -4.10 -1.88
N VAL A 158 39.22 -4.77 -2.52
CA VAL A 158 39.66 -4.61 -3.91
C VAL A 158 38.49 -4.84 -4.89
N PRO A 159 38.29 -4.01 -5.93
CA PRO A 159 37.33 -4.27 -7.00
C PRO A 159 37.84 -5.41 -7.89
N LEU A 160 37.09 -6.51 -7.96
CA LEU A 160 37.29 -7.57 -8.95
C LEU A 160 36.70 -7.12 -10.30
N ALA A 161 37.50 -7.29 -11.35
CA ALA A 161 37.18 -6.91 -12.73
C ALA A 161 35.89 -7.58 -13.28
N PRO A 162 35.18 -6.91 -14.21
CA PRO A 162 34.01 -7.47 -14.86
C PRO A 162 34.41 -8.61 -15.81
N LYS A 163 33.80 -9.78 -15.63
CA LYS A 163 33.88 -10.90 -16.58
C LYS A 163 33.05 -10.60 -17.83
N PRO A 164 33.53 -10.96 -19.04
CA PRO A 164 32.80 -10.74 -20.28
C PRO A 164 31.61 -11.68 -20.45
N LEU A 165 30.63 -11.16 -21.20
CA LEU A 165 29.34 -11.69 -21.60
C LEU A 165 29.41 -13.10 -22.19
N ARG A 166 28.46 -13.96 -21.77
CA ARG A 166 28.07 -15.16 -22.52
C ARG A 166 26.60 -15.01 -22.89
N SER A 167 26.36 -14.68 -24.15
CA SER A 167 25.05 -14.61 -24.78
C SER A 167 24.57 -16.03 -25.08
N GLU A 168 23.58 -16.52 -24.32
CA GLU A 168 22.83 -17.72 -24.67
C GLU A 168 21.35 -17.34 -24.88
N GLY A 169 20.86 -17.61 -26.10
CA GLY A 169 19.49 -18.02 -26.36
C GLY A 169 18.39 -16.96 -26.25
N VAL A 170 18.27 -16.07 -27.24
CA VAL A 170 16.98 -15.42 -27.54
C VAL A 170 16.23 -16.34 -28.51
N GLU A 171 15.34 -17.18 -27.97
CA GLU A 171 14.31 -17.87 -28.73
C GLU A 171 13.11 -16.91 -28.97
N PRO A 172 12.48 -16.95 -30.15
CA PRO A 172 11.54 -15.90 -30.59
C PRO A 172 10.14 -16.04 -29.98
N PHE A 173 9.68 -14.95 -29.37
CA PHE A 173 8.34 -14.70 -28.82
C PHE A 173 7.24 -14.57 -29.91
N GLN A 174 7.29 -15.36 -30.98
CA GLN A 174 6.48 -15.14 -32.19
C GLN A 174 5.24 -16.04 -32.32
N LYS A 175 4.88 -16.82 -31.29
CA LYS A 175 3.74 -17.77 -31.35
C LYS A 175 2.48 -17.37 -30.57
N GLN A 176 2.47 -16.28 -29.81
CA GLN A 176 1.27 -15.88 -29.05
C GLN A 176 0.36 -14.86 -29.74
N PHE A 177 0.86 -14.13 -30.75
CA PHE A 177 0.04 -13.15 -31.48
C PHE A 177 -0.82 -13.73 -32.61
N ALA A 178 -0.58 -14.98 -33.03
CA ALA A 178 -1.32 -15.60 -34.13
C ALA A 178 -2.74 -16.06 -33.75
N MET A 179 -3.13 -16.06 -32.46
CA MET A 179 -4.47 -16.50 -32.05
C MET A 179 -5.52 -15.38 -31.93
N PHE A 180 -5.12 -14.10 -31.95
CA PHE A 180 -6.07 -12.99 -31.79
C PHE A 180 -6.57 -12.35 -33.11
N SER A 181 -5.96 -12.68 -34.26
CA SER A 181 -6.37 -12.11 -35.56
C SER A 181 -7.33 -12.98 -36.38
N ALA A 182 -7.71 -14.18 -35.89
CA ALA A 182 -8.55 -15.11 -36.66
C ALA A 182 -10.06 -15.03 -36.34
N ALA A 183 -10.52 -14.13 -35.45
CA ALA A 183 -11.90 -14.16 -34.94
C ALA A 183 -12.86 -13.07 -35.48
N THR A 184 -12.45 -12.19 -36.40
CA THR A 184 -13.30 -11.04 -36.84
C THR A 184 -13.65 -11.04 -38.33
N SER A 185 -13.66 -12.22 -38.97
CA SER A 185 -14.11 -12.36 -40.37
C SER A 185 -15.16 -13.47 -40.48
N GLN A 186 -16.32 -13.28 -39.87
CA GLN A 186 -17.52 -13.98 -40.31
C GLN A 186 -18.66 -12.97 -40.52
N GLY A 187 -19.19 -13.01 -41.73
CA GLY A 187 -20.10 -12.03 -42.32
C GLY A 187 -21.35 -11.76 -41.51
N LEU A 188 -21.67 -10.47 -41.40
CA LEU A 188 -23.03 -10.02 -41.13
C LEU A 188 -23.87 -10.22 -42.40
N PRO A 189 -25.05 -10.85 -42.31
CA PRO A 189 -25.94 -10.98 -43.46
C PRO A 189 -26.60 -9.63 -43.79
N ALA A 190 -26.79 -9.40 -45.09
CA ALA A 190 -27.46 -8.25 -45.67
C ALA A 190 -28.89 -8.08 -45.12
N ARG A 191 -29.21 -6.84 -44.74
CA ARG A 191 -30.54 -6.40 -44.32
C ARG A 191 -31.41 -6.17 -45.56
N PRO A 192 -32.53 -6.89 -45.76
CA PRO A 192 -33.41 -6.62 -46.89
C PRO A 192 -34.24 -5.36 -46.66
N ALA A 193 -34.62 -4.77 -47.78
CA ALA A 193 -35.34 -3.51 -47.89
C ALA A 193 -36.76 -3.57 -47.30
N SER A 194 -37.07 -2.52 -46.53
CA SER A 194 -38.31 -1.73 -46.59
C SER A 194 -39.56 -2.39 -47.20
N GLU A 195 -40.51 -2.75 -46.34
CA GLU A 195 -41.93 -2.77 -46.71
C GLU A 195 -42.73 -1.82 -45.80
N ARG A 196 -43.57 -1.03 -46.46
CA ARG A 196 -44.51 -0.07 -45.90
C ARG A 196 -45.52 -0.77 -44.98
N GLY A 197 -45.81 -0.14 -43.85
CA GLY A 197 -46.99 -0.42 -43.04
C GLY A 197 -47.42 0.86 -42.33
N ASP A 198 -48.39 1.55 -42.93
CA ASP A 198 -49.22 2.58 -42.29
C ASP A 198 -49.86 2.00 -41.04
N TYR A 199 -49.53 2.53 -39.85
CA TYR A 199 -50.48 2.62 -38.75
C TYR A 199 -50.23 3.91 -37.97
N HIS A 200 -51.17 4.84 -38.16
CA HIS A 200 -51.46 5.95 -37.26
C HIS A 200 -51.76 5.41 -35.86
N GLU A 201 -51.05 5.88 -34.83
CA GLU A 201 -51.67 6.07 -33.53
C GLU A 201 -51.09 7.30 -32.82
N HIS A 202 -52.00 8.23 -32.55
CA HIS A 202 -51.81 9.43 -31.75
C HIS A 202 -51.51 9.05 -30.30
N VAL A 203 -50.39 9.54 -29.75
CA VAL A 203 -50.35 9.89 -28.33
C VAL A 203 -49.56 11.18 -28.18
N ASP A 204 -50.27 12.24 -27.80
CA ASP A 204 -49.73 13.54 -27.43
C ASP A 204 -48.86 13.40 -26.17
N PHE A 205 -47.56 13.69 -26.28
CA PHE A 205 -46.73 14.01 -25.12
C PHE A 205 -46.26 15.45 -25.22
N ASN A 206 -47.08 16.31 -24.63
CA ASN A 206 -46.92 17.74 -24.58
C ASN A 206 -45.84 18.11 -23.54
N GLY A 207 -44.84 18.86 -24.01
CA GLY A 207 -43.95 19.80 -23.33
C GLY A 207 -43.67 19.69 -21.83
N MET A 208 -42.38 19.64 -21.48
CA MET A 208 -41.75 20.73 -20.73
C MET A 208 -40.25 20.81 -21.07
N ALA A 209 -39.94 21.83 -21.87
CA ALA A 209 -38.59 22.35 -22.06
C ALA A 209 -38.28 23.38 -20.95
N ASN A 210 -36.99 23.67 -20.79
CA ASN A 210 -36.39 24.80 -20.07
C ASN A 210 -36.41 24.79 -18.53
N MET A 211 -35.35 24.25 -17.95
CA MET A 211 -34.74 24.82 -16.74
C MET A 211 -33.30 25.18 -17.08
N ARG A 212 -33.09 26.49 -17.25
CA ARG A 212 -31.81 27.15 -17.48
C ARG A 212 -30.95 26.99 -16.22
N HIS A 213 -29.76 26.40 -16.35
CA HIS A 213 -28.74 26.49 -15.32
C HIS A 213 -28.17 27.91 -15.31
N THR A 214 -28.66 28.73 -14.37
CA THR A 214 -28.03 30.00 -14.00
C THR A 214 -26.69 29.72 -13.33
N ASN A 215 -25.62 30.17 -13.99
CA ASN A 215 -24.32 30.48 -13.37
C ASN A 215 -24.55 31.38 -12.15
N LEU A 216 -24.24 30.89 -10.95
CA LEU A 216 -24.03 31.72 -9.78
C LEU A 216 -22.55 31.63 -9.42
N GLU A 217 -21.81 32.69 -9.79
CA GLU A 217 -20.53 33.00 -9.19
C GLU A 217 -20.69 33.17 -7.67
N PRO A 218 -19.76 32.67 -6.84
CA PRO A 218 -19.63 33.12 -5.48
C PRO A 218 -18.82 34.44 -5.46
N LEU A 219 -19.52 35.57 -5.55
CA LEU A 219 -19.00 36.87 -5.12
C LEU A 219 -19.00 36.93 -3.58
N LEU A 220 -17.95 36.44 -2.95
CA LEU A 220 -17.60 36.83 -1.58
C LEU A 220 -16.13 37.27 -1.55
N SER A 221 -15.94 38.58 -1.61
CA SER A 221 -14.67 39.27 -1.37
C SER A 221 -14.24 39.07 0.09
N PRO A 222 -12.98 38.75 0.41
CA PRO A 222 -12.52 38.52 1.79
C PRO A 222 -12.31 39.80 2.63
N GLN A 223 -12.78 40.97 2.21
CA GLN A 223 -12.26 42.25 2.70
C GLN A 223 -13.17 43.09 3.62
N ASP A 224 -14.36 42.62 4.02
CA ASP A 224 -15.27 43.40 4.88
C ASP A 224 -15.54 42.78 6.27
N LEU A 225 -14.47 42.42 6.99
CA LEU A 225 -14.56 42.03 8.41
C LEU A 225 -13.59 42.84 9.30
N GLU A 226 -13.45 44.14 9.03
CA GLU A 226 -12.95 45.11 10.00
C GLU A 226 -14.12 45.86 10.67
N LEU A 227 -14.64 45.32 11.78
CA LEU A 227 -15.51 46.09 12.68
C LEU A 227 -15.18 45.79 14.17
N ALA A 228 -14.31 46.67 14.68
CA ALA A 228 -14.24 47.24 16.03
C ALA A 228 -14.01 46.35 17.28
N PRO A 229 -13.11 46.76 18.21
CA PRO A 229 -12.97 46.16 19.52
C PRO A 229 -14.11 46.60 20.45
N ARG A 230 -15.10 45.73 20.67
CA ARG A 230 -16.11 45.92 21.72
C ARG A 230 -15.48 45.74 23.10
N LYS A 231 -15.31 46.85 23.82
CA LYS A 231 -15.03 46.87 25.27
C LYS A 231 -16.12 46.08 26.00
N ARG A 232 -15.70 45.06 26.75
CA ARG A 232 -16.59 44.27 27.63
C ARG A 232 -16.99 45.11 28.84
N PRO A 233 -18.29 45.32 29.13
CA PRO A 233 -18.72 45.79 30.44
C PRO A 233 -18.43 44.70 31.47
N ARG A 234 -17.68 45.04 32.52
CA ARG A 234 -17.72 44.29 33.78
C ARG A 234 -19.09 44.59 34.41
N THR A 235 -20.02 43.66 34.29
CA THR A 235 -21.21 43.65 35.15
C THR A 235 -21.14 42.42 36.04
N SER A 236 -21.27 42.73 37.31
CA SER A 236 -21.33 41.86 38.46
C SER A 236 -22.33 40.73 38.29
N SER A 237 -21.88 39.55 38.73
CA SER A 237 -22.64 38.37 39.08
C SER A 237 -23.96 38.69 39.78
N PRO A 238 -25.09 38.13 39.29
CA PRO A 238 -26.18 37.75 40.15
C PRO A 238 -26.30 36.22 40.23
N GLU A 239 -26.36 35.77 41.47
CA GLU A 239 -27.15 34.67 42.01
C GLU A 239 -27.37 33.39 41.19
N ARG A 240 -26.88 32.31 41.80
CA ARG A 240 -27.23 30.92 41.57
C ARG A 240 -28.75 30.73 41.71
N GLU A 241 -29.44 30.57 40.59
CA GLU A 241 -30.70 29.83 40.58
C GLU A 241 -30.49 28.43 39.96
N ASN A 242 -30.89 27.44 40.74
CA ASN A 242 -30.90 26.02 40.43
C ASN A 242 -31.88 25.73 39.28
N GLY A 243 -31.42 25.85 38.04
CA GLY A 243 -32.11 25.40 36.83
C GLY A 243 -31.33 24.30 36.10
N ARG A 244 -31.01 23.19 36.78
CA ARG A 244 -30.34 22.02 36.18
C ARG A 244 -31.34 20.90 35.93
N SER A 245 -31.95 20.87 34.75
CA SER A 245 -32.46 19.66 34.07
C SER A 245 -33.34 20.10 32.91
N ASN A 246 -32.78 20.13 31.68
CA ASN A 246 -33.48 20.03 30.39
C ASN A 246 -32.62 20.47 29.18
N LEU A 247 -31.35 20.88 29.40
CA LEU A 247 -30.43 21.27 28.31
C LEU A 247 -29.55 20.13 27.76
N ASP A 248 -29.67 18.89 28.24
CA ASP A 248 -28.73 17.81 27.88
C ASP A 248 -29.17 16.92 26.70
N GLU A 249 -30.47 16.76 26.43
CA GLU A 249 -30.91 15.90 25.31
C GLU A 249 -30.66 16.53 23.94
N ASN A 250 -30.99 17.83 23.78
CA ASN A 250 -30.68 18.58 22.54
C ASN A 250 -29.16 18.67 22.28
N SER A 251 -28.34 18.58 23.33
CA SER A 251 -26.87 18.59 23.20
C SER A 251 -26.33 17.26 22.67
N LEU A 252 -26.91 16.13 23.10
CA LEU A 252 -26.53 14.80 22.63
C LEU A 252 -26.94 14.57 21.17
N GLU A 253 -28.17 14.93 20.79
CA GLU A 253 -28.64 14.79 19.42
C GLU A 253 -27.80 15.64 18.45
N ALA A 254 -27.51 16.90 18.82
CA ALA A 254 -26.64 17.76 18.01
C ALA A 254 -25.19 17.26 17.92
N ARG A 255 -24.70 16.51 18.91
CA ARG A 255 -23.38 15.86 18.84
C ARG A 255 -23.40 14.64 17.93
N LEU A 256 -24.47 13.83 18.00
CA LEU A 256 -24.63 12.67 17.14
C LEU A 256 -24.76 13.07 15.67
N LEU A 257 -25.61 14.06 15.36
CA LEU A 257 -25.77 14.59 14.00
C LEU A 257 -24.46 15.17 13.45
N ARG A 258 -23.69 15.88 14.27
CA ARG A 258 -22.35 16.37 13.87
C ARG A 258 -21.38 15.23 13.59
N SER A 259 -21.38 14.19 14.42
CA SER A 259 -20.54 13.00 14.21
C SER A 259 -20.91 12.26 12.93
N GLN A 260 -22.21 12.08 12.68
CA GLN A 260 -22.72 11.45 11.46
C GLN A 260 -22.32 12.27 10.23
N TRP A 261 -22.56 13.57 10.25
CA TRP A 261 -22.19 14.46 9.14
C TRP A 261 -20.68 14.42 8.86
N GLN A 262 -19.83 14.44 9.89
CA GLN A 262 -18.37 14.32 9.73
C GLN A 262 -17.95 12.95 9.16
N PHE A 263 -18.69 11.89 9.48
CA PHE A 263 -18.45 10.57 8.91
C PHE A 263 -18.83 10.56 7.42
N GLU A 264 -20.01 11.06 7.06
CA GLU A 264 -20.46 11.17 5.67
C GLU A 264 -19.50 12.01 4.82
N GLN A 265 -19.02 13.15 5.34
CA GLN A 265 -18.00 13.97 4.65
C GLN A 265 -16.69 13.20 4.41
N ARG A 266 -16.24 12.40 5.39
CA ARG A 266 -15.04 11.57 5.22
C ARG A 266 -15.25 10.48 4.16
N MET A 267 -16.40 9.83 4.15
CA MET A 267 -16.73 8.81 3.16
C MET A 267 -16.85 9.40 1.75
N THR A 268 -17.52 10.53 1.60
CA THR A 268 -17.62 11.24 0.32
C THR A 268 -16.25 11.63 -0.20
N ARG A 269 -15.38 12.18 0.66
CA ARG A 269 -14.00 12.51 0.28
C ARG A 269 -13.21 11.28 -0.19
N GLN A 270 -13.29 10.16 0.52
CA GLN A 270 -12.63 8.92 0.10
C GLN A 270 -13.16 8.39 -1.23
N LEU A 271 -14.48 8.49 -1.46
CA LEU A 271 -15.09 8.08 -2.72
C LEU A 271 -14.61 8.94 -3.90
N THR A 272 -14.54 10.27 -3.70
CA THR A 272 -14.02 11.20 -4.72
C THR A 272 -12.54 10.92 -5.02
N GLU A 273 -11.71 10.76 -3.98
CA GLU A 273 -10.28 10.44 -4.15
C GLU A 273 -10.10 9.09 -4.90
N PHE A 274 -10.96 8.10 -4.64
CA PHE A 274 -10.96 6.85 -5.38
C PHE A 274 -11.37 7.03 -6.84
N GLN A 275 -12.43 7.78 -7.12
CA GLN A 275 -12.88 8.08 -8.48
C GLN A 275 -11.80 8.81 -9.30
N GLU A 276 -11.13 9.79 -8.70
CA GLU A 276 -10.01 10.51 -9.34
C GLU A 276 -8.83 9.58 -9.67
N ARG A 277 -8.46 8.70 -8.72
CA ARG A 277 -7.40 7.69 -8.96
C ARG A 277 -7.77 6.73 -10.08
N PHE A 278 -9.02 6.29 -10.12
CA PHE A 278 -9.50 5.38 -11.15
C PHE A 278 -9.55 6.06 -12.53
N ALA A 279 -10.03 7.30 -12.61
CA ALA A 279 -10.03 8.08 -13.85
C ALA A 279 -8.61 8.34 -14.37
N LYS A 280 -7.68 8.67 -13.47
CA LYS A 280 -6.26 8.82 -13.81
C LYS A 280 -5.66 7.51 -14.33
N GLN A 281 -5.94 6.39 -13.67
CA GLN A 281 -5.46 5.07 -14.10
C GLN A 281 -6.00 4.70 -15.49
N GLN A 282 -7.27 4.98 -15.78
CA GLN A 282 -7.84 4.77 -17.12
C GLN A 282 -7.16 5.65 -18.18
N SER A 283 -6.90 6.92 -17.85
CA SER A 283 -6.20 7.85 -18.74
C SER A 283 -4.76 7.41 -19.03
N ASP A 284 -4.02 6.98 -18.00
CA ASP A 284 -2.65 6.48 -18.13
C ASP A 284 -2.60 5.21 -19.00
N MET A 285 -3.55 4.30 -18.83
CA MET A 285 -3.67 3.10 -19.65
C MET A 285 -3.99 3.42 -21.12
N GLN A 286 -4.90 4.37 -21.38
CA GLN A 286 -5.19 4.83 -22.75
C GLN A 286 -3.97 5.47 -23.41
N LYS A 287 -3.21 6.27 -22.64
CA LYS A 287 -1.97 6.89 -23.11
C LYS A 287 -0.91 5.85 -23.45
N GLN A 288 -0.73 4.83 -22.61
CA GLN A 288 0.20 3.72 -22.91
C GLN A 288 -0.21 2.95 -24.17
N LEU A 289 -1.51 2.72 -24.37
CA LEU A 289 -2.01 2.04 -25.56
C LEU A 289 -1.75 2.87 -26.83
N SER A 290 -1.97 4.18 -26.79
CA SER A 290 -1.71 5.05 -27.94
C SER A 290 -0.21 5.16 -28.24
N GLU A 291 0.64 5.26 -27.21
CA GLU A 291 2.10 5.23 -27.36
C GLU A 291 2.57 3.91 -28.00
N GLN A 292 2.03 2.77 -27.57
CA GLN A 292 2.33 1.47 -28.19
C GLN A 292 1.86 1.38 -29.64
N GLN A 293 0.69 1.93 -29.97
CA GLN A 293 0.21 1.96 -31.36
C GLN A 293 1.13 2.80 -32.26
N VAL A 294 1.57 3.98 -31.80
CA VAL A 294 2.51 4.83 -32.55
C VAL A 294 3.83 4.09 -32.76
N GLN A 295 4.40 3.49 -31.72
CA GLN A 295 5.64 2.70 -31.83
C GLN A 295 5.50 1.52 -32.80
N PHE A 296 4.34 0.87 -32.81
CA PHE A 296 4.07 -0.22 -33.75
C PHE A 296 4.09 0.28 -35.21
N PHE A 297 3.44 1.42 -35.50
CA PHE A 297 3.44 2.01 -36.83
C PHE A 297 4.85 2.46 -37.26
N ASP A 298 5.61 3.09 -36.37
CA ASP A 298 6.99 3.51 -36.64
C ASP A 298 7.89 2.31 -36.97
N ASN A 299 7.78 1.23 -36.20
CA ASN A 299 8.53 0.00 -36.46
C ASN A 299 8.15 -0.66 -37.80
N CYS A 300 6.86 -0.64 -38.16
CA CYS A 300 6.38 -1.14 -39.45
C CYS A 300 6.94 -0.30 -40.61
N LEU A 301 6.87 1.03 -40.50
CA LEU A 301 7.41 1.95 -41.51
C LEU A 301 8.92 1.80 -41.65
N GLN A 302 9.66 1.73 -40.54
CA GLN A 302 11.10 1.53 -40.57
C GLN A 302 11.48 0.21 -41.24
N THR A 303 10.72 -0.86 -40.98
CA THR A 303 10.93 -2.17 -41.63
C THR A 303 10.72 -2.08 -43.14
N GLN A 304 9.67 -1.39 -43.59
CA GLN A 304 9.41 -1.18 -45.02
C GLN A 304 10.51 -0.35 -45.68
N VAL A 305 10.97 0.73 -45.03
CA VAL A 305 12.08 1.56 -45.52
C VAL A 305 13.36 0.74 -45.66
N ASN A 306 13.66 -0.12 -44.69
CA ASN A 306 14.83 -1.00 -44.74
C ASN A 306 14.75 -2.00 -45.92
N ILE A 307 13.58 -2.61 -46.14
CA ILE A 307 13.35 -3.54 -47.26
C ILE A 307 13.55 -2.81 -48.60
N ILE A 308 12.98 -1.63 -48.76
CA ILE A 308 13.12 -0.82 -50.00
C ILE A 308 14.58 -0.43 -50.20
N THR A 309 15.27 0.00 -49.14
CA THR A 309 16.69 0.40 -49.20
C THR A 309 17.59 -0.75 -49.62
N ASP A 310 17.37 -1.95 -49.08
CA ASP A 310 18.09 -3.17 -49.47
C ASP A 310 17.82 -3.53 -50.94
N ALA A 311 16.55 -3.48 -51.38
CA ALA A 311 16.18 -3.75 -52.77
C ALA A 311 16.84 -2.76 -53.75
N VAL A 312 16.84 -1.46 -53.42
CA VAL A 312 17.51 -0.42 -54.24
C VAL A 312 19.02 -0.64 -54.29
N SER A 313 19.63 -1.03 -53.17
CA SER A 313 21.06 -1.33 -53.10
C SER A 313 21.42 -2.53 -54.01
N LYS A 314 20.63 -3.61 -53.96
CA LYS A 314 20.79 -4.78 -54.83
C LYS A 314 20.60 -4.44 -56.31
N MET A 315 19.59 -3.63 -56.66
CA MET A 315 19.38 -3.18 -58.04
C MET A 315 20.58 -2.36 -58.55
N LYS A 316 21.13 -1.49 -57.70
CA LYS A 316 22.33 -0.70 -58.04
C LYS A 316 23.55 -1.60 -58.29
N GLU A 317 23.79 -2.60 -57.45
CA GLU A 317 24.88 -3.57 -57.64
C GLU A 317 24.74 -4.35 -58.95
N LEU A 318 23.53 -4.82 -59.28
CA LEU A 318 23.24 -5.52 -60.53
C LEU A 318 23.49 -4.63 -61.76
N LEU A 319 23.07 -3.36 -61.71
CA LEU A 319 23.31 -2.40 -62.79
C LEU A 319 24.80 -2.11 -62.99
N LEU A 320 25.56 -1.95 -61.89
CA LEU A 320 27.01 -1.77 -61.95
C LEU A 320 27.71 -3.01 -62.53
N ALA A 321 27.28 -4.21 -62.16
CA ALA A 321 27.82 -5.46 -62.70
C ALA A 321 27.51 -5.60 -64.20
N GLN A 322 26.32 -5.23 -64.65
CA GLN A 322 25.96 -5.23 -66.08
C GLN A 322 26.81 -4.24 -66.88
N LEU A 323 26.99 -3.02 -66.37
CA LEU A 323 27.84 -2.00 -67.01
C LEU A 323 29.31 -2.45 -67.11
N ALA A 324 29.81 -3.15 -66.09
CA ALA A 324 31.16 -3.70 -66.10
C ALA A 324 31.33 -4.83 -67.15
N ALA A 325 30.27 -5.61 -67.41
CA ALA A 325 30.31 -6.69 -68.39
C ALA A 325 30.21 -6.22 -69.85
N THR A 326 29.68 -5.02 -70.09
CA THR A 326 29.53 -4.44 -71.45
C THR A 326 30.75 -3.67 -71.95
N ASN A 327 31.69 -3.31 -71.07
CA ASN A 327 32.93 -2.61 -71.41
C ASN A 327 34.09 -3.58 -71.59
#